data_AF-A0A496SK05-F1
#
_entry.id   AF-A0A496SK05-F1
#
_cell.length_a   1.000
_cell.length_b   1.000
_cell.length_c   1.000
_cell.angle_alpha   90.00
_cell.angle_beta   90.00
_cell.angle_gamma   90.00
#
_symmetry.space_group_name_H-M   'P 1'
#
loop_
_entity.id
_entity.type
_entity.pdbx_description
1 polymer ?
#
loop_
_entity_poly.entity_id
_entity_poly.type
_entity_poly.pdbx_seq_one_letter_code
_entity_poly.pdbx_strand_id
1 'polypeptide(L)'
;SYLVWQVKKNGEEIYTMEEKEIRRAEAQGYLEIAAHYLDAAGRNMEAEDYRVAADLAYNAAELSAKGLLSLNWGSFHTPTQESLTGSASYTFRMALCQRNWEEG
;
A
#
# COMPACT_ATOMS: atom_id res chain seq x y z
N SER A 1 -6.84 16.20 14.71
CA SER A 1 -5.64 16.92 15.16
C SER A 1 -5.74 18.39 14.79
N TYR A 2 -5.34 19.31 15.68
CA TYR A 2 -5.38 20.77 15.45
C TYR A 2 -4.60 21.20 14.20
N LEU A 3 -3.46 20.55 13.93
CA LEU A 3 -2.62 20.75 12.75
C LEU A 3 -3.37 20.56 11.42
N VAL A 4 -4.14 19.48 11.28
CA VAL A 4 -4.92 19.20 10.06
C VAL A 4 -6.05 20.23 9.87
N TRP A 5 -6.68 20.68 10.96
CA TRP A 5 -7.72 21.71 10.91
C TRP A 5 -7.14 23.07 10.47
N GLN A 6 -5.97 23.44 10.98
CA GLN A 6 -5.32 24.70 10.66
C GLN A 6 -4.80 24.74 9.21
N VAL A 7 -4.22 23.63 8.72
CA VAL A 7 -3.81 23.49 7.30
C VAL A 7 -5.03 23.54 6.38
N LYS A 8 -6.15 22.90 6.74
CA LYS A 8 -7.38 23.01 5.94
C LYS A 8 -7.98 24.41 5.89
N LYS A 9 -7.85 25.18 6.97
CA LYS A 9 -8.49 26.50 7.09
C LYS A 9 -7.64 27.63 6.51
N ASN A 10 -6.31 27.53 6.66
CA ASN A 10 -5.36 28.60 6.36
C ASN A 10 -4.17 28.15 5.50
N GLY A 11 -4.09 26.87 5.14
CA GLY A 11 -3.01 26.36 4.30
C GLY A 11 -3.17 26.84 2.87
N GLU A 12 -2.12 27.44 2.33
CA GLU A 12 -1.96 27.65 0.90
C GLU A 12 -1.50 26.34 0.25
N GLU A 13 -2.13 25.98 -0.86
CA GLU A 13 -1.69 24.85 -1.67
C GLU A 13 -0.42 25.25 -2.42
N ILE A 14 0.74 24.78 -1.94
CA ILE A 14 2.05 25.14 -2.50
C ILE A 14 2.44 24.21 -3.66
N TYR A 15 1.77 23.06 -3.80
CA TYR A 15 2.12 22.02 -4.76
C TYR A 15 0.91 21.13 -5.10
N THR A 16 0.51 21.14 -6.37
CA THR A 16 -0.55 20.30 -6.93
C THR A 16 0.09 19.31 -7.89
N MET A 17 -0.15 18.01 -7.69
CA MET A 17 0.19 16.97 -8.66
C MET A 17 -1.08 16.21 -9.04
N GLU A 18 -1.15 15.81 -10.30
CA GLU A 18 -2.18 14.89 -10.75
C GLU A 18 -2.11 13.58 -9.95
N GLU A 19 -3.24 13.03 -9.53
CA GLU A 19 -3.30 11.80 -8.72
C GLU A 19 -2.54 10.64 -9.39
N LYS A 20 -2.57 10.61 -10.73
CA LYS A 20 -1.80 9.65 -11.54
C LYS A 20 -0.29 9.81 -11.35
N GLU A 21 0.20 11.03 -11.27
CA GLU A 21 1.62 11.33 -11.06
C GLU A 21 2.05 10.98 -9.64
N ILE A 22 1.19 11.23 -8.64
CA ILE A 22 1.42 10.83 -7.25
C ILE A 22 1.56 9.30 -7.17
N ARG A 23 0.61 8.55 -7.74
CA ARG A 23 0.66 7.07 -7.75
C ARG A 23 1.90 6.54 -8.46
N ARG A 24 2.33 7.22 -9.53
CA ARG A 24 3.55 6.85 -10.26
C ARG A 24 4.80 7.08 -9.41
N ALA A 25 4.89 8.23 -8.75
CA ALA A 25 6.00 8.56 -7.86
C ALA A 25 6.07 7.59 -6.68
N GLU A 26 4.91 7.22 -6.10
CA GLU A 26 4.84 6.23 -5.03
C GLU A 26 5.29 4.83 -5.50
N ALA A 27 4.79 4.38 -6.65
CA ALA A 27 5.19 3.10 -7.25
C ALA A 27 6.69 3.05 -7.56
N GLN A 28 7.26 4.17 -8.00
CA GLN A 28 8.69 4.31 -8.24
C GLN A 28 9.49 4.19 -6.94
N GLY A 29 9.04 4.84 -5.86
CA GLY A 29 9.67 4.70 -4.54
C GLY A 29 9.65 3.27 -4.02
N TYR A 30 8.54 2.54 -4.19
CA TYR A 30 8.48 1.11 -3.85
C TYR A 30 9.47 0.27 -4.66
N LEU A 31 9.58 0.53 -5.97
CA LEU A 31 10.51 -0.18 -6.84
C LEU A 31 11.98 0.03 -6.41
N GLU A 32 12.36 1.25 -6.06
CA GLU A 32 13.72 1.57 -5.60
C GLU A 32 14.08 0.79 -4.34
N ILE A 33 13.20 0.78 -3.34
CA ILE A 33 13.42 0.03 -2.09
C ILE A 33 13.43 -1.48 -2.36
N ALA A 34 12.54 -1.98 -3.22
CA ALA A 34 12.51 -3.39 -3.60
C ALA A 34 13.83 -3.83 -4.25
N ALA A 35 14.39 -3.01 -5.13
CA ALA A 35 15.69 -3.28 -5.76
C ALA A 35 16.83 -3.37 -4.73
N HIS A 36 16.83 -2.48 -3.73
CA HIS A 36 17.81 -2.54 -2.63
C HIS A 36 17.70 -3.83 -1.82
N TYR A 37 16.49 -4.30 -1.52
CA TYR A 37 16.30 -5.56 -0.81
C TYR A 37 16.67 -6.77 -1.64
N LEU A 38 16.39 -6.77 -2.95
CA LEU A 38 16.78 -7.86 -3.83
C LEU A 38 18.30 -7.98 -3.95
N ASP A 39 19.01 -6.86 -4.10
CA ASP A 39 20.48 -6.83 -4.09
C ASP A 39 21.05 -7.36 -2.76
N ALA A 40 20.49 -6.92 -1.64
CA ALA A 40 20.88 -7.43 -0.32
C ALA A 40 20.57 -8.92 -0.15
N ALA A 41 19.45 -9.41 -0.68
CA ALA A 41 19.11 -10.83 -0.66
C ALA A 41 20.14 -11.65 -1.45
N GLY A 42 20.57 -11.18 -2.63
CA GLY A 42 21.62 -11.81 -3.42
C GLY A 42 22.94 -11.92 -2.65
N ARG A 43 23.39 -10.83 -2.02
CA ARG A 43 24.61 -10.82 -1.20
C ARG A 43 24.54 -11.80 -0.01
N ASN A 44 23.37 -11.93 0.63
CA ASN A 44 23.20 -12.88 1.74
C ASN A 44 23.07 -14.32 1.26
N MET A 45 22.52 -14.56 0.06
CA MET A 45 22.51 -15.88 -0.57
C MET A 45 23.93 -16.36 -0.85
N GLU A 46 24.80 -15.49 -1.38
CA GLU A 46 26.23 -15.79 -1.62
C GLU A 46 27.00 -16.06 -0.32
N ALA A 47 26.60 -15.42 0.78
CA ALA A 47 27.16 -15.62 2.11
C ALA A 47 26.58 -16.83 2.87
N GLU A 48 25.69 -17.61 2.23
CA GLU A 48 24.97 -18.74 2.82
C GLU A 48 24.06 -18.39 4.02
N ASP A 49 23.73 -17.11 4.22
CA ASP A 49 22.73 -16.67 5.19
C ASP A 49 21.33 -16.74 4.57
N TYR A 50 20.87 -17.97 4.35
CA TYR A 50 19.64 -18.26 3.62
C TYR A 50 18.38 -17.69 4.27
N ARG A 51 18.36 -17.57 5.61
CA ARG A 51 17.21 -17.02 6.32
C ARG A 51 17.08 -15.52 6.05
N VAL A 52 18.18 -14.78 6.19
CA VAL A 52 18.20 -13.35 5.90
C VAL A 52 17.93 -13.10 4.42
N ALA A 53 18.51 -13.93 3.53
CA ALA A 53 18.24 -13.84 2.09
C ALA A 53 16.75 -14.02 1.76
N ALA A 54 16.08 -14.99 2.36
CA ALA A 54 14.66 -15.23 2.15
C ALA A 54 13.78 -14.07 2.65
N ASP A 55 14.06 -13.54 3.84
CA ASP A 55 13.32 -12.41 4.42
C ASP A 55 13.45 -11.15 3.53
N LEU A 56 14.66 -10.87 3.03
CA LEU A 56 14.92 -9.74 2.14
C LEU A 56 14.23 -9.92 0.77
N ALA A 57 14.29 -11.12 0.20
CA ALA A 57 13.62 -11.42 -1.07
C ALA A 57 12.09 -11.28 -0.95
N TYR A 58 11.52 -11.70 0.18
CA TYR A 58 10.09 -11.51 0.46
C TYR A 58 9.73 -10.03 0.53
N ASN A 59 10.51 -9.21 1.25
CA ASN A 59 10.28 -7.76 1.33
C ASN A 59 10.35 -7.09 -0.05
N ALA A 60 11.29 -7.51 -0.90
CA ALA A 60 11.38 -7.02 -2.27
C ALA A 60 10.12 -7.36 -3.08
N ALA A 61 9.60 -8.59 -2.96
CA ALA A 61 8.38 -9.02 -3.64
C ALA A 61 7.14 -8.26 -3.13
N GLU A 62 7.01 -8.08 -1.81
CA GLU A 62 5.89 -7.36 -1.19
C GLU A 62 5.84 -5.89 -1.67
N LEU A 63 6.98 -5.19 -1.67
CA LEU A 63 7.06 -3.81 -2.14
C LEU A 63 6.76 -3.69 -3.64
N SER A 64 7.25 -4.65 -4.44
CA SER A 64 6.93 -4.71 -5.87
C SER A 64 5.42 -4.86 -6.10
N ALA A 65 4.76 -5.74 -5.33
CA ALA A 65 3.32 -5.91 -5.38
C ALA A 65 2.58 -4.64 -4.96
N LYS A 66 3.00 -3.97 -3.88
CA LYS A 66 2.43 -2.69 -3.43
C LYS A 66 2.54 -1.62 -4.51
N GLY A 67 3.70 -1.45 -5.13
CA GLY A 67 3.88 -0.48 -6.23
C GLY A 67 2.96 -0.75 -7.41
N LEU A 68 2.81 -2.00 -7.83
CA LEU A 68 1.87 -2.38 -8.90
C LEU A 68 0.41 -2.12 -8.53
N LEU A 69 0.02 -2.39 -7.28
CA LEU A 69 -1.32 -2.12 -6.79
C LEU A 69 -1.60 -0.61 -6.72
N SER A 70 -0.63 0.20 -6.30
CA SER A 70 -0.74 1.66 -6.27
C SER A 70 -1.00 2.24 -7.67
N LEU A 71 -0.51 1.61 -8.75
CA LEU A 71 -0.80 2.05 -10.12
C LEU A 71 -2.24 1.75 -10.57
N ASN A 72 -2.87 0.70 -10.02
CA ASN A 72 -4.17 0.19 -10.46
C ASN A 72 -5.32 0.49 -9.48
N TRP A 73 -5.03 1.06 -8.31
CA TRP A 73 -6.04 1.28 -7.26
C TRP A 73 -7.25 2.10 -7.73
N GLY A 74 -7.04 3.10 -8.58
CA GLY A 74 -8.13 3.91 -9.16
C GLY A 74 -9.00 3.20 -10.21
N SER A 75 -8.57 2.02 -10.69
CA SER A 75 -9.35 1.20 -11.64
C SER A 75 -10.34 0.27 -10.93
N PHE A 76 -10.20 0.07 -9.61
CA PHE A 76 -11.24 -0.56 -8.79
C PHE A 76 -12.29 0.49 -8.45
N HIS A 77 -13.12 0.82 -9.43
CA HIS A 77 -14.29 1.68 -9.23
C HIS A 77 -15.18 1.04 -8.16
N THR A 78 -15.19 1.58 -6.95
CA THR A 78 -16.30 1.37 -6.02
C THR A 78 -17.48 2.14 -6.59
N PRO A 79 -18.62 1.48 -6.87
CA PRO A 79 -19.79 2.21 -7.36
C PRO A 79 -20.11 3.34 -6.37
N THR A 80 -20.26 4.54 -6.92
CA THR A 80 -20.55 5.79 -6.22
C THR A 80 -21.68 5.58 -5.21
N GLN A 81 -21.44 5.95 -3.95
CA GLN A 81 -22.39 5.83 -2.83
C GLN A 81 -23.55 6.85 -2.91
N GLU A 82 -24.24 6.94 -4.05
CA GLU A 82 -25.41 7.82 -4.22
C GLU A 82 -26.72 7.09 -4.52
N SER A 83 -26.73 5.76 -4.53
CA SER A 83 -27.97 5.00 -4.44
C SER A 83 -27.89 3.99 -3.31
N LEU A 84 -29.02 3.76 -2.64
CA LEU A 84 -29.20 2.92 -1.46
C LEU A 84 -29.15 3.64 -0.10
N THR A 85 -29.92 4.73 0.00
CA THR A 85 -30.93 4.78 1.07
C THR A 85 -31.85 3.56 0.90
N GLY A 86 -31.46 2.42 1.45
CA GLY A 86 -32.23 1.19 1.32
C GLY A 86 -31.47 -0.02 1.84
N SER A 87 -31.70 -0.33 3.11
CA SER A 87 -31.35 -1.59 3.78
C SER A 87 -29.87 -1.85 4.06
N ALA A 88 -29.53 -1.71 5.34
CA ALA A 88 -28.50 -2.42 6.09
C ALA A 88 -27.78 -3.56 5.34
N SER A 89 -26.45 -3.45 5.20
CA SER A 89 -25.47 -4.53 5.40
C SER A 89 -24.14 -4.20 4.71
N TYR A 90 -23.23 -3.47 5.36
CA TYR A 90 -21.81 -3.44 4.96
C TYR A 90 -20.81 -3.32 6.11
N THR A 91 -21.22 -3.64 7.35
CA THR A 91 -20.30 -3.71 8.49
C THR A 91 -19.63 -5.09 8.65
N PHE A 92 -19.93 -6.07 7.79
CA PHE A 92 -19.57 -7.48 8.04
C PHE A 92 -18.42 -8.08 7.21
N ARG A 93 -17.82 -7.34 6.27
CA ARG A 93 -16.82 -7.94 5.33
C ARG A 93 -15.34 -7.76 5.67
N MET A 94 -14.98 -6.96 6.68
CA MET A 94 -13.59 -6.90 7.18
C MET A 94 -13.39 -7.59 8.53
N ALA A 95 -14.46 -7.86 9.30
CA ALA A 95 -14.35 -8.47 10.62
C ALA A 95 -14.18 -10.01 10.61
N LEU A 96 -14.47 -10.69 9.50
CA LEU A 96 -14.41 -12.16 9.42
C LEU A 96 -13.04 -12.72 9.03
N CYS A 97 -12.12 -11.92 8.48
CA CYS A 97 -10.80 -12.43 8.08
C CYS A 97 -9.84 -12.58 9.28
N GLN A 98 -10.06 -11.85 10.37
CA GLN A 98 -9.20 -11.91 11.57
C GLN A 98 -9.60 -13.00 12.58
N ARG A 99 -10.82 -13.56 12.52
CA ARG A 99 -11.28 -14.53 13.53
C ARG A 99 -10.92 -16.00 13.28
N ASN A 100 -10.44 -16.36 12.08
CA ASN A 100 -10.20 -17.76 11.72
C ASN A 100 -8.72 -18.17 11.74
N TRP A 101 -7.83 -17.37 12.36
CA TRP A 101 -6.40 -17.70 12.48
C TRP A 101 -5.96 -18.05 13.92
N GLU A 102 -6.83 -17.96 14.93
CA GLU A 102 -6.47 -18.23 16.34
C GLU A 102 -6.97 -19.59 16.88
N GLU A 103 -7.56 -20.46 16.06
CA GLU A 103 -8.05 -21.79 16.50
C GLU A 103 -7.50 -22.96 15.67
N GLY A 104 -6.18 -23.04 15.52
CA GLY A 104 -5.47 -24.19 14.94
C GLY A 104 -4.21 -24.54 15.71
#